data_AF-A0A538RJQ0-F1
#
_entry.id   AF-A0A538RJQ0-F1
#
_cell.length_a   1.000
_cell.length_b   1.000
_cell.length_c   1.000
_cell.angle_alpha   90.00
_cell.angle_beta   90.00
_cell.angle_gamma   90.00
#
_symmetry.space_group_name_H-M   'P 1'
#
loop_
_entity.id
_entity.type
_entity.pdbx_description
1 polymer ?
#
loop_
_entity_poly.entity_id
_entity_poly.type
_entity_poly.pdbx_seq_one_letter_code
_entity_poly.pdbx_strand_id
1 'polypeptide(L)'
;MQTADVLDAMGGLVAQLKMYAAKLPPIVHLSAVPTGVKPKFEAVEEYEEIVSRFRSQSAGTPYKGLNELFVDSLEAFEVGRLLGSVQPLLSVLDHLERMQRDKEIEIGRSDEKRTGEYRSSLNKILPGNKPELDGAGRGM
;
A
#
# COMPACT_ATOMS: atom_id res chain seq x y z
N MET A 1 -2.94 6.87 -18.80
CA MET A 1 -2.51 6.67 -17.40
C MET A 1 -1.01 6.46 -17.37
N GLN A 2 -0.32 7.14 -16.48
CA GLN A 2 1.12 7.07 -16.27
C GLN A 2 1.42 6.42 -14.91
N THR A 3 2.68 6.02 -14.69
CA THR A 3 3.15 5.50 -13.39
C THR A 3 2.83 6.47 -12.24
N ALA A 4 2.93 7.77 -12.51
CA ALA A 4 2.60 8.81 -11.54
C ALA A 4 1.14 8.74 -11.06
N ASP A 5 0.18 8.40 -11.92
CA ASP A 5 -1.23 8.22 -11.54
C ASP A 5 -1.41 7.01 -10.60
N VAL A 6 -0.66 5.93 -10.84
CA VAL A 6 -0.65 4.75 -9.97
C VAL A 6 -0.10 5.12 -8.59
N LEU A 7 1.02 5.85 -8.56
CA LEU A 7 1.67 6.29 -7.33
C LEU A 7 0.85 7.34 -6.57
N ASP A 8 0.06 8.15 -7.25
CA ASP A 8 -0.89 9.08 -6.64
C ASP A 8 -2.01 8.33 -5.94
N ALA A 9 -2.63 7.37 -6.63
CA ALA A 9 -3.64 6.48 -6.03
C ALA A 9 -3.07 5.75 -4.81
N MET A 10 -1.89 5.13 -4.95
CA MET A 10 -1.19 4.48 -3.84
C MET A 10 -0.94 5.43 -2.66
N GLY A 11 -0.53 6.67 -2.94
CA GLY A 11 -0.31 7.68 -1.91
C GLY A 11 -1.57 7.94 -1.08
N GLY A 12 -2.72 8.07 -1.74
CA GLY A 12 -4.03 8.20 -1.09
C GLY A 12 -4.38 6.99 -0.21
N LEU A 13 -4.20 5.78 -0.73
CA LEU A 13 -4.48 4.55 0.01
C LEU A 13 -3.56 4.37 1.23
N VAL A 14 -2.26 4.64 1.07
CA VAL A 14 -1.27 4.61 2.15
C VAL A 14 -1.61 5.64 3.23
N ALA A 15 -2.10 6.82 2.85
CA ALA A 15 -2.51 7.85 3.81
C ALA A 15 -3.69 7.38 4.67
N GLN A 16 -4.71 6.77 4.05
CA GLN A 16 -5.86 6.19 4.78
C GLN A 16 -5.42 5.07 5.74
N LEU A 17 -4.53 4.17 5.30
CA LEU A 17 -3.98 3.13 6.15
C LEU A 17 -3.16 3.68 7.31
N LYS A 18 -2.36 4.72 7.10
CA LYS A 18 -1.63 5.41 8.19
C LYS A 18 -2.58 6.02 9.22
N MET A 19 -3.62 6.70 8.76
CA MET A 19 -4.62 7.31 9.65
C MET A 19 -5.38 6.24 10.45
N TYR A 20 -5.68 5.10 9.83
CA TYR A 20 -6.31 3.98 10.49
C TYR A 20 -5.36 3.30 11.49
N ALA A 21 -4.11 3.03 11.10
CA ALA A 21 -3.09 2.46 11.98
C ALA A 21 -2.82 3.34 13.21
N ALA A 22 -2.80 4.67 13.06
CA ALA A 22 -2.63 5.61 14.17
C ALA A 22 -3.79 5.59 15.19
N LYS A 23 -4.98 5.12 14.80
CA LYS A 23 -6.14 4.95 15.69
C LYS A 23 -6.13 3.60 16.40
N LEU A 24 -5.29 2.65 15.98
CA LEU A 24 -5.18 1.35 16.63
C LEU A 24 -4.30 1.46 17.89
N PRO A 25 -4.70 0.85 19.01
CA PRO A 25 -3.89 0.87 20.21
C PRO A 25 -2.55 0.13 19.98
N PRO A 26 -1.44 0.61 20.56
CA PRO A 26 -0.08 0.07 20.34
C PRO A 26 0.15 -1.35 20.89
N ILE A 27 -0.84 -1.92 21.57
CA ILE A 27 -0.77 -3.23 22.24
C ILE A 27 -1.78 -4.16 21.56
N VAL A 28 -1.43 -4.71 20.41
CA VAL A 28 -2.15 -5.86 19.84
C VAL A 28 -1.14 -6.95 19.46
N HIS A 29 -1.00 -7.93 20.36
CA HIS A 29 -0.27 -9.17 20.09
C HIS A 29 -0.93 -9.90 18.92
N LEU A 30 -0.17 -10.04 17.84
CA LEU A 30 -0.68 -10.30 16.51
C LEU A 30 -0.67 -11.79 16.18
N SER A 31 -1.66 -12.54 16.64
CA SER A 31 -1.87 -13.90 16.11
C SER A 31 -3.33 -14.33 15.94
N ALA A 32 -4.32 -13.60 16.47
CA ALA A 32 -5.70 -14.13 16.42
C ALA A 32 -6.83 -13.09 16.53
N VAL A 33 -6.57 -11.79 16.38
CA VAL A 33 -7.64 -10.81 16.65
C VAL A 33 -8.06 -10.10 15.36
N PRO A 34 -9.30 -10.28 14.87
CA PRO A 34 -9.91 -9.22 14.08
C PRO A 34 -9.92 -8.00 15.00
N THR A 35 -9.00 -7.05 14.79
CA THR A 35 -9.05 -5.77 15.48
C THR A 35 -10.42 -5.20 15.16
N GLY A 36 -11.39 -5.39 16.07
CA GLY A 36 -12.81 -5.08 15.87
C GLY A 36 -13.09 -3.58 15.69
N VAL A 37 -12.04 -2.77 15.59
CA VAL A 37 -12.09 -1.38 15.18
C VAL A 37 -12.22 -1.36 13.67
N LYS A 38 -13.44 -1.41 13.15
CA LYS A 38 -13.66 -1.15 11.72
C LYS A 38 -13.17 0.25 11.35
N PRO A 39 -12.64 0.46 10.14
CA PRO A 39 -12.36 1.82 9.67
C PRO A 39 -13.64 2.64 9.66
N LYS A 40 -13.49 3.96 9.73
CA LYS A 40 -14.63 4.86 9.56
C LYS A 40 -15.19 4.68 8.16
N PHE A 41 -16.51 4.71 8.03
CA PHE A 41 -17.20 4.60 6.74
C PHE A 41 -16.65 5.62 5.73
N GLU A 42 -16.48 6.87 6.16
CA GLU A 42 -15.88 7.96 5.36
C GLU A 42 -14.49 7.59 4.80
N ALA A 43 -13.65 6.91 5.58
CA ALA A 43 -12.33 6.46 5.14
C ALA A 43 -12.41 5.31 4.13
N VAL A 44 -13.41 4.43 4.27
CA VAL A 44 -13.67 3.34 3.32
C VAL A 44 -14.21 3.89 2.01
N GLU A 45 -15.11 4.87 2.06
CA GLU A 45 -15.63 5.57 0.87
C GLU A 45 -14.51 6.29 0.11
N GLU A 46 -13.65 7.04 0.79
CA GLU A 46 -12.48 7.67 0.16
C GLU A 46 -11.55 6.62 -0.47
N TYR A 47 -11.33 5.49 0.20
CA TYR A 47 -10.53 4.39 -0.31
C TYR A 47 -11.15 3.79 -1.59
N GLU A 48 -12.45 3.51 -1.55
CA GLU A 48 -13.22 2.97 -2.67
C GLU A 48 -13.21 3.93 -3.86
N GLU A 49 -13.37 5.23 -3.63
CA GLU A 49 -13.34 6.25 -4.68
C GLU A 49 -11.99 6.21 -5.42
N ILE A 50 -10.88 6.12 -4.70
CA ILE A 50 -9.53 6.02 -5.27
C ILE A 50 -9.41 4.74 -6.12
N VAL A 51 -9.86 3.59 -5.60
CA VAL A 51 -9.81 2.30 -6.32
C VAL A 51 -10.70 2.31 -7.55
N SER A 52 -11.91 2.84 -7.45
CA SER A 52 -12.88 2.94 -8.56
C SER A 52 -12.37 3.85 -9.67
N ARG A 53 -11.79 5.00 -9.29
CA ARG A 53 -11.13 5.93 -10.19
C ARG A 53 -9.91 5.31 -10.85
N PHE A 54 -9.08 4.59 -10.10
CA PHE A 54 -7.94 3.85 -10.64
C PHE A 54 -8.40 2.78 -11.64
N ARG A 55 -9.44 2.01 -11.33
CA ARG A 55 -10.00 0.96 -12.20
C ARG A 55 -10.51 1.50 -13.51
N SER A 56 -11.19 2.65 -13.47
CA SER A 56 -11.69 3.31 -14.67
C SER A 56 -10.55 3.82 -15.56
N GLN A 57 -9.49 4.37 -14.96
CA GLN A 57 -8.35 4.92 -15.70
C GLN A 57 -7.35 3.86 -16.20
N SER A 58 -7.26 2.73 -15.51
CA SER A 58 -6.35 1.64 -15.85
C SER A 58 -6.90 0.69 -16.91
N ALA A 59 -8.17 0.86 -17.30
CA ALA A 59 -8.79 0.10 -18.38
C ALA A 59 -8.01 0.28 -19.70
N GLY A 60 -7.50 -0.83 -20.25
CA GLY A 60 -6.71 -0.82 -21.49
C GLY A 60 -5.24 -0.41 -21.32
N THR A 61 -4.75 -0.33 -20.08
CA THR A 61 -3.35 -0.03 -19.76
C THR A 61 -2.66 -1.27 -19.18
N PRO A 62 -1.31 -1.35 -19.17
CA PRO A 62 -0.61 -2.48 -18.57
C PRO A 62 -0.81 -2.54 -17.03
N TYR A 63 -1.32 -1.46 -16.41
CA TYR A 63 -1.67 -1.40 -15.00
C TYR A 63 -3.00 -2.10 -14.65
N LYS A 64 -3.73 -2.64 -15.63
CA LYS A 64 -5.02 -3.32 -15.40
C LYS A 64 -4.90 -4.46 -14.39
N GLY A 65 -3.77 -5.18 -14.37
CA GLY A 65 -3.51 -6.27 -13.42
C GLY A 65 -3.38 -5.82 -11.96
N LEU A 66 -3.12 -4.53 -11.72
CA LEU A 66 -3.03 -3.97 -10.36
C LEU A 66 -4.42 -3.76 -9.73
N ASN A 67 -5.48 -3.73 -10.54
CA ASN A 67 -6.85 -3.52 -10.04
C ASN A 67 -7.26 -4.55 -9.00
N GLU A 68 -6.93 -5.83 -9.23
CA GLU A 68 -7.28 -6.90 -8.30
C GLU A 68 -6.60 -6.70 -6.94
N LEU A 69 -5.35 -6.26 -6.94
CA LEU A 69 -4.60 -5.95 -5.71
C LEU A 69 -5.21 -4.77 -4.95
N PHE A 70 -5.66 -3.73 -5.66
CA PHE A 70 -6.33 -2.59 -5.04
C PHE A 70 -7.69 -2.96 -4.44
N VAL A 71 -8.44 -3.83 -5.12
CA VAL A 71 -9.73 -4.35 -4.63
C VAL A 71 -9.52 -5.22 -3.40
N ASP A 72 -8.59 -6.18 -3.44
CA ASP A 72 -8.28 -7.05 -2.30
C ASP A 72 -7.85 -6.22 -1.07
N SER A 73 -7.08 -5.15 -1.32
CA SER A 73 -6.69 -4.22 -0.28
C SER A 73 -7.86 -3.47 0.35
N LEU A 74 -8.84 -3.04 -0.46
CA LEU A 74 -10.05 -2.34 -0.02
C LEU A 74 -10.94 -3.29 0.79
N GLU A 75 -11.17 -4.51 0.30
CA GLU A 75 -11.97 -5.52 1.00
C GLU A 75 -11.40 -5.83 2.37
N ALA A 76 -10.07 -6.00 2.46
CA ALA A 76 -9.39 -6.17 3.74
C ALA A 76 -9.51 -4.93 4.64
N PHE A 77 -9.50 -3.74 4.07
CA PHE A 77 -9.61 -2.49 4.82
C PHE A 77 -11.01 -2.37 5.43
N GLU A 78 -12.05 -2.57 4.63
CA GLU A 78 -13.46 -2.51 5.04
C GLU A 78 -13.76 -3.43 6.23
N VAL A 79 -13.17 -4.63 6.26
CA VAL A 79 -13.33 -5.58 7.38
C VAL A 79 -12.41 -5.32 8.57
N GLY A 80 -11.56 -4.29 8.53
CA GLY A 80 -10.63 -3.91 9.61
C GLY A 80 -9.35 -4.76 9.67
N ARG A 81 -8.98 -5.42 8.57
CA ARG A 81 -7.73 -6.19 8.45
C ARG A 81 -6.62 -5.34 7.85
N LEU A 82 -5.98 -4.53 8.71
CA LEU A 82 -4.84 -3.70 8.31
C LEU A 82 -3.75 -4.48 7.55
N LEU A 83 -3.34 -5.65 8.05
CA LEU A 83 -2.36 -6.49 7.38
C LEU A 83 -2.83 -6.95 5.99
N GLY A 84 -4.10 -7.34 5.88
CA GLY A 84 -4.71 -7.76 4.62
C GLY A 84 -4.77 -6.61 3.62
N SER A 85 -4.85 -5.36 4.07
CA SER A 85 -4.80 -4.19 3.19
C SER A 85 -3.38 -3.80 2.79
N VAL A 86 -2.40 -4.00 3.67
CA VAL A 86 -1.01 -3.61 3.38
C VAL A 86 -0.33 -4.56 2.39
N GLN A 87 -0.60 -5.87 2.48
CA GLN A 87 0.05 -6.88 1.64
C GLN A 87 -0.19 -6.66 0.13
N PRO A 88 -1.43 -6.45 -0.36
CA PRO A 88 -1.68 -6.22 -1.77
C PRO A 88 -1.02 -4.94 -2.28
N LEU A 89 -0.96 -3.88 -1.47
CA LEU A 89 -0.26 -2.65 -1.84
C LEU A 89 1.25 -2.85 -1.97
N LEU A 90 1.87 -3.69 -1.13
CA LEU A 90 3.28 -4.06 -1.31
C LEU A 90 3.49 -4.85 -2.61
N SER A 91 2.56 -5.75 -2.93
CA SER A 91 2.57 -6.48 -4.21
C SER A 91 2.44 -5.56 -5.42
N VAL A 92 1.67 -4.46 -5.32
CA VAL A 92 1.59 -3.44 -6.38
C VAL A 92 2.97 -2.83 -6.63
N LEU A 93 3.72 -2.49 -5.58
CA LEU A 93 5.08 -1.93 -5.72
C LEU A 93 6.03 -2.94 -6.39
N ASP A 94 5.98 -4.21 -5.98
CA ASP A 94 6.78 -5.28 -6.58
C ASP A 94 6.44 -5.45 -8.07
N HIS A 95 5.16 -5.38 -8.42
CA HIS A 95 4.70 -5.47 -9.79
C HIS A 95 5.20 -4.26 -10.62
N LEU A 96 5.15 -3.04 -10.08
CA LEU A 96 5.71 -1.85 -10.73
C LEU A 96 7.24 -1.98 -10.94
N GLU A 97 7.97 -2.48 -9.95
CA GLU A 97 9.41 -2.76 -10.08
C GLU A 97 9.70 -3.80 -11.18
N ARG A 98 8.86 -4.84 -11.28
CA ARG A 98 8.97 -5.88 -12.30
C ARG A 98 8.65 -5.35 -13.70
N MET A 99 7.56 -4.61 -13.86
CA MET A 99 7.18 -3.98 -15.13
C MET A 99 8.25 -2.98 -15.61
N GLN A 100 8.86 -2.23 -14.67
CA GLN A 100 9.99 -1.36 -14.99
C GLN A 100 11.19 -2.18 -15.51
N ARG A 101 11.53 -3.28 -14.83
CA ARG A 101 12.64 -4.17 -15.25
C ARG A 101 12.41 -4.79 -16.62
N ASP A 102 11.17 -5.16 -16.92
CA ASP A 102 10.76 -5.71 -18.21
C ASP A 102 10.64 -4.63 -19.31
N LYS A 103 10.83 -3.36 -18.94
CA LYS A 103 10.64 -2.17 -19.80
C LYS A 103 9.22 -2.00 -20.33
N GLU A 104 8.23 -2.56 -19.63
CA GLU A 104 6.82 -2.34 -19.94
C GLU A 104 6.38 -0.91 -19.58
N ILE A 105 7.04 -0.30 -18.59
CA ILE A 105 6.76 1.05 -18.12
C ILE A 105 8.05 1.84 -17.88
N GLU A 106 7.96 3.15 -18.02
CA GLU A 106 9.02 4.09 -17.63
C GLU A 106 8.72 4.64 -16.24
N ILE A 107 9.63 4.42 -15.30
CA ILE A 107 9.59 5.00 -13.95
C ILE A 107 10.68 6.05 -13.87
N GLY A 108 10.31 7.31 -13.61
CA GLY A 108 11.28 8.36 -13.37
C GLY A 108 11.95 8.21 -12.00
N ARG A 109 13.13 8.83 -11.79
CA ARG A 109 13.77 8.84 -10.46
C ARG A 109 12.87 9.35 -9.34
N SER A 110 11.99 10.30 -9.66
CA SER A 110 11.00 10.84 -8.71
C SER A 110 9.97 9.80 -8.29
N ASP A 111 9.54 8.95 -9.23
CA ASP A 111 8.57 7.88 -9.02
C ASP A 111 9.21 6.73 -8.22
N GLU A 112 10.45 6.35 -8.56
CA GLU A 112 11.21 5.34 -7.82
C GLU A 112 11.40 5.71 -6.35
N LYS A 113 11.72 6.99 -6.08
CA LYS A 113 11.81 7.51 -4.71
C LYS A 113 10.47 7.38 -3.97
N ARG A 114 9.35 7.73 -4.62
CA ARG A 114 8.00 7.59 -4.04
C ARG A 114 7.66 6.14 -3.72
N THR A 115 7.96 5.21 -4.62
CA THR A 115 7.78 3.76 -4.42
C THR A 115 8.52 3.29 -3.17
N GLY A 116 9.76 3.74 -2.96
CA GLY A 116 10.54 3.45 -1.75
C GLY A 116 9.94 4.05 -0.47
N GLU A 117 9.45 5.29 -0.53
CA GLU A 117 8.79 5.95 0.61
C GLU A 117 7.46 5.27 0.99
N TYR A 118 6.66 4.86 0.01
CA TYR A 118 5.44 4.09 0.23
C TYR A 118 5.72 2.71 0.79
N ARG A 119 6.73 2.00 0.25
CA ARG A 119 7.17 0.71 0.78
C ARG A 119 7.59 0.81 2.24
N SER A 120 8.44 1.78 2.56
CA SER A 120 8.89 2.03 3.93
C SER A 120 7.73 2.38 4.85
N SER A 121 6.80 3.21 4.38
CA SER A 121 5.59 3.58 5.10
C SER A 121 4.68 2.38 5.40
N LEU A 122 4.40 1.55 4.40
CA LEU A 122 3.61 0.32 4.53
C LEU A 122 4.30 -0.68 5.47
N ASN A 123 5.62 -0.82 5.37
CA ASN A 123 6.41 -1.68 6.26
C ASN A 123 6.39 -1.20 7.72
N LYS A 124 6.38 0.12 7.97
CA LYS A 124 6.23 0.68 9.32
C LYS A 124 4.86 0.41 9.92
N ILE A 125 3.84 0.22 9.09
CA ILE A 125 2.47 -0.13 9.52
C ILE A 125 2.38 -1.61 9.91
N LEU A 126 3.19 -2.49 9.30
CA LEU A 126 3.26 -3.91 9.67
C LEU A 126 3.88 -4.08 11.08
N PRO A 127 3.12 -4.59 12.07
CA PRO A 127 3.65 -4.89 13.40
C PRO A 127 4.52 -6.14 13.29
N GLY A 128 5.81 -5.94 13.02
CA GLY A 128 6.74 -7.04 12.78
C GLY A 128 7.98 -6.63 12.00
N ASN A 129 7.94 -5.52 11.26
CA ASN A 129 9.16 -4.99 10.64
C ASN A 129 9.80 -3.96 11.59
N LYS A 130 10.31 -4.47 12.70
CA LYS A 130 11.50 -3.89 13.32
C LYS A 130 12.65 -4.44 12.49
N PRO A 131 13.16 -3.74 11.46
CA PRO A 131 14.47 -4.11 10.97
C PRO A 131 15.40 -3.88 12.16
N GLU A 132 15.86 -4.96 12.78
CA GLU A 132 17.14 -4.97 13.48
C GLU A 132 18.30 -4.79 12.47
N LEU A 133 18.12 -3.91 11.48
CA LEU A 133 19.08 -3.58 10.42
C LEU A 133 19.31 -2.06 10.40
N ASP A 134 19.50 -1.47 11.57
CA ASP A 134 20.32 -0.28 11.75
C ASP A 134 21.27 -0.59 12.92
N GLY A 135 22.31 -1.38 12.64
CA GLY A 135 23.20 -1.90 13.68
C GLY A 135 24.24 -2.94 13.24
N ALA A 136 24.21 -3.41 11.98
CA ALA A 136 25.25 -4.27 11.44
C ALA A 136 26.19 -3.47 10.51
N GLY A 137 27.17 -2.81 11.12
CA GLY A 137 28.49 -2.62 10.53
C GLY A 137 28.68 -1.45 9.56
N ARG A 138 29.09 -0.30 10.10
CA ARG A 138 30.21 0.45 9.49
C ARG A 138 30.90 1.36 10.49
N GLY A 139 32.12 0.97 10.86
CA GLY A 139 33.18 1.87 11.33
C GLY A 139 33.44 1.89 12.83
N MET A 140 34.31 1.00 13.31
CA MET A 140 35.66 1.34 13.80
C MET A 140 36.59 0.16 13.56
#